data_AF-A0A7H2BLG2-F1
#
_entry.id   AF-A0A7H2BLG2-F1
#
_cell.length_a   1.000
_cell.length_b   1.000
_cell.length_c   1.000
_cell.angle_alpha   90.00
_cell.angle_beta   90.00
_cell.angle_gamma   90.00
#
_symmetry.space_group_name_H-M   'P 1'
#
loop_
_entity.id
_entity.type
_entity.pdbx_description
1 polymer ?
#
loop_
_entity_poly.entity_id
_entity_poly.type
_entity_poly.pdbx_seq_one_letter_code
_entity_poly.pdbx_strand_id
1 'polypeptide(L)'
;MVAFNLDSSLTLYLEFEEWLNESMLNLIAQEIDEYEAVLGVKVKVGKAPQAAPKWCIEEVPQKEFPSLAWDDKNRILTSHVSDENQFLASLSLLHSLANSADGVVHGKQPETVEDAIELLIQQCKNTYPYFELRRLDWDSILAKALSNLPLTWDEFGVWSQELVAQLGDAHTAVIDSRLCGYNPPYTGELRDGIIVLTEVPPHSAAVLAGVQQGWAIEVENAEFWERITGASPQQYRFITARNAMAIPQSSRVFHAVSSDSTQQASWLEEAR
;
A
#
# COMPACT_ATOMS: atom_id res chain seq x y z
N MET A 1 14.25 -5.31 23.58
CA MET A 1 12.96 -4.84 23.04
C MET A 1 12.02 -6.01 23.20
N VAL A 2 11.03 -5.92 24.09
CA VAL A 2 10.03 -6.97 24.25
C VAL A 2 8.89 -6.56 23.33
N ALA A 3 8.83 -7.18 22.15
CA ALA A 3 7.70 -7.07 21.25
C ALA A 3 6.45 -7.57 21.97
N PHE A 4 5.30 -6.97 21.69
CA PHE A 4 4.01 -7.57 21.98
C PHE A 4 4.00 -8.95 21.32
N ASN A 5 4.19 -10.00 22.12
CA ASN A 5 4.32 -11.35 21.64
C ASN A 5 3.41 -12.20 22.52
N LEU A 6 2.22 -12.47 21.99
CA LEU A 6 1.29 -13.36 22.64
C LEU A 6 1.92 -14.76 22.69
N ASP A 7 1.68 -15.49 23.78
CA ASP A 7 2.14 -16.88 23.89
C ASP A 7 1.59 -17.68 22.71
N SER A 8 2.47 -18.18 21.84
CA SER A 8 2.15 -18.93 20.62
C SER A 8 1.23 -20.15 20.82
N SER A 9 1.06 -20.62 22.06
CA SER A 9 0.11 -21.68 22.42
C SER A 9 -1.35 -21.20 22.51
N LEU A 10 -1.58 -19.89 22.47
CA LEU A 10 -2.89 -19.27 22.59
C LEU A 10 -3.62 -19.21 21.25
N THR A 11 -4.94 -19.08 21.33
CA THR A 11 -5.82 -18.75 20.20
C THR A 11 -6.56 -17.46 20.52
N LEU A 12 -6.42 -16.45 19.66
CA LEU A 12 -7.13 -15.18 19.71
C LEU A 12 -8.45 -15.29 18.94
N TYR A 13 -9.56 -14.92 19.58
CA TYR A 13 -10.89 -14.98 18.99
C TYR A 13 -11.35 -13.58 18.54
N LEU A 14 -11.76 -13.44 17.28
CA LEU A 14 -12.26 -12.19 16.71
C LEU A 14 -13.77 -12.07 16.95
N GLU A 15 -14.17 -11.22 17.91
CA GLU A 15 -15.56 -10.99 18.31
C GLU A 15 -16.12 -9.73 17.61
N PHE A 16 -16.30 -9.79 16.28
CA PHE A 16 -16.75 -8.65 15.47
C PHE A 16 -18.19 -8.79 14.93
N GLU A 17 -18.84 -9.94 15.16
CA GLU A 17 -20.13 -10.30 14.55
C GLU A 17 -21.27 -9.30 14.83
N GLU A 18 -21.21 -8.59 15.97
CA GLU A 18 -22.22 -7.58 16.33
C GLU A 18 -22.00 -6.22 15.64
N TRP A 19 -20.83 -6.02 15.02
CA TRP A 19 -20.40 -4.72 14.52
C TRP A 19 -20.17 -4.71 13.00
N LEU A 20 -19.89 -5.86 12.40
CA LEU A 20 -19.58 -5.99 10.98
C LEU A 20 -20.62 -6.80 10.23
N ASN A 21 -20.91 -6.37 9.00
CA ASN A 21 -21.75 -7.13 8.08
C ASN A 21 -21.04 -8.42 7.59
N GLU A 22 -21.82 -9.36 7.06
CA GLU A 22 -21.34 -10.67 6.59
C GLU A 22 -20.23 -10.57 5.54
N SER A 23 -20.31 -9.60 4.63
CA SER A 23 -19.28 -9.39 3.60
C SER A 23 -17.93 -9.04 4.21
N MET A 24 -17.92 -8.17 5.23
CA MET A 24 -16.70 -7.76 5.91
C MET A 24 -16.12 -8.90 6.77
N LEU A 25 -16.98 -9.65 7.47
CA LEU A 25 -16.55 -10.83 8.22
C LEU A 25 -15.89 -11.87 7.32
N ASN A 26 -16.41 -12.07 6.11
CA ASN A 26 -15.81 -12.96 5.12
C ASN A 26 -14.44 -12.46 4.64
N LEU A 27 -14.26 -11.15 4.46
CA LEU A 27 -12.93 -10.58 4.14
C LEU A 27 -11.94 -10.82 5.28
N ILE A 28 -12.33 -10.55 6.53
CA ILE A 28 -11.48 -10.79 7.70
C ILE A 28 -11.10 -12.28 7.81
N ALA A 29 -12.03 -13.18 7.52
CA ALA A 29 -11.77 -14.62 7.54
C ALA A 29 -10.74 -15.05 6.46
N GLN A 30 -10.65 -14.35 5.33
CA GLN A 30 -9.67 -14.61 4.29
C GLN A 30 -8.25 -14.17 4.70
N GLU A 31 -8.14 -13.19 5.61
CA GLU A 31 -6.87 -12.60 6.08
C GLU A 31 -6.36 -13.24 7.38
N ILE A 32 -6.93 -14.38 7.83
CA ILE A 32 -6.52 -15.05 9.08
C ILE A 32 -5.02 -15.33 9.12
N ASP A 33 -4.45 -15.82 8.01
CA ASP A 33 -3.03 -16.18 7.96
C ASP A 33 -2.11 -14.98 8.20
N GLU A 34 -2.50 -13.79 7.73
CA GLU A 34 -1.77 -12.54 7.98
C GLU A 34 -1.84 -12.16 9.47
N TYR A 35 -3.03 -12.22 10.07
CA TYR A 35 -3.17 -11.95 11.51
C TYR A 35 -2.35 -12.92 12.36
N GLU A 36 -2.35 -14.21 12.02
CA GLU A 36 -1.54 -15.21 12.72
C GLU A 36 -0.04 -14.92 12.58
N ALA A 37 0.40 -14.50 11.39
CA ALA A 37 1.80 -14.16 11.14
C ALA A 37 2.25 -12.92 11.95
N VAL A 38 1.41 -11.89 12.02
CA VAL A 38 1.73 -10.64 12.74
C VAL A 38 1.67 -10.82 14.26
N LEU A 39 0.66 -11.55 14.75
CA LEU A 39 0.40 -11.70 16.18
C LEU A 39 1.16 -12.87 16.82
N GLY A 40 1.68 -13.80 16.02
CA GLY A 40 2.41 -14.98 16.49
C GLY A 40 1.54 -16.05 17.18
N VAL A 41 0.21 -15.97 17.02
CA VAL A 41 -0.78 -16.88 17.64
C VAL A 41 -1.82 -17.34 16.64
N LYS A 42 -2.55 -18.40 16.98
CA LYS A 42 -3.70 -18.83 16.18
C LYS A 42 -4.84 -17.82 16.28
N VAL A 43 -5.54 -17.59 15.17
CA VAL A 43 -6.66 -16.63 15.10
C VAL A 43 -7.92 -17.37 14.65
N LYS A 44 -9.06 -17.07 15.29
CA LYS A 44 -10.36 -17.65 14.92
C LYS A 44 -11.45 -16.58 14.92
N VAL A 45 -12.30 -16.58 13.90
CA VAL A 45 -13.50 -15.75 13.89
C VAL A 45 -14.57 -16.39 14.76
N GLY A 46 -15.24 -15.57 15.57
CA GLY A 46 -16.41 -15.95 16.35
C GLY A 46 -16.20 -15.87 17.85
N LYS A 47 -17.23 -16.26 18.60
CA LYS A 47 -17.30 -16.08 20.05
C LYS A 47 -16.18 -16.79 20.81
N ALA A 48 -15.52 -16.05 21.69
CA ALA A 48 -14.45 -16.56 22.53
C ALA A 48 -14.99 -17.50 23.63
N PRO A 49 -14.33 -18.65 23.88
CA PRO A 49 -14.53 -19.40 25.12
C PRO A 49 -14.20 -18.54 26.35
N GLN A 50 -14.75 -18.91 27.50
CA GLN A 50 -14.53 -18.16 28.75
C GLN A 50 -13.03 -18.04 29.07
N ALA A 51 -12.57 -16.81 29.30
CA ALA A 51 -11.16 -16.46 29.58
C ALA A 51 -10.14 -16.75 28.46
N ALA A 52 -10.61 -17.07 27.24
CA ALA A 52 -9.75 -17.10 26.07
C ALA A 52 -9.39 -15.67 25.63
N PRO A 53 -8.19 -15.46 25.05
CA PRO A 53 -7.84 -14.18 24.45
C PRO A 53 -8.83 -13.81 23.36
N LYS A 54 -9.17 -12.52 23.28
CA LYS A 54 -10.15 -12.04 22.31
C LYS A 54 -9.80 -10.67 21.78
N TRP A 55 -10.24 -10.41 20.56
CA TRP A 55 -10.19 -9.12 19.91
C TRP A 55 -11.62 -8.59 19.78
N CYS A 56 -11.89 -7.47 20.44
CA CYS A 56 -13.18 -6.80 20.44
C CYS A 56 -13.09 -5.41 19.80
N ILE A 57 -14.25 -4.85 19.46
CA ILE A 57 -14.39 -3.47 19.00
C ILE A 57 -15.03 -2.66 20.12
N GLU A 58 -14.48 -1.47 20.39
CA GLU A 58 -15.07 -0.47 21.27
C GLU A 58 -15.34 0.80 20.46
N GLU A 59 -16.60 1.26 20.50
CA GLU A 59 -16.99 2.46 19.78
C GLU A 59 -16.49 3.72 20.51
N VAL A 60 -15.76 4.57 19.80
CA VAL A 60 -15.25 5.85 20.30
C VAL A 60 -15.86 7.03 19.54
N PRO A 61 -15.81 8.26 20.07
CA PRO A 61 -16.33 9.43 19.36
C PRO A 61 -15.69 9.62 17.98
N GLN A 62 -16.48 9.98 16.96
CA GLN A 62 -16.04 10.16 15.56
C GLN A 62 -14.79 11.05 15.33
N LYS A 63 -14.43 11.91 16.29
CA LYS A 63 -13.27 12.80 16.17
C LYS A 63 -11.96 12.18 16.60
N GLU A 64 -12.01 11.01 17.22
CA GLU A 64 -10.81 10.29 17.65
C GLU A 64 -10.27 9.45 16.49
N PHE A 65 -8.95 9.36 16.40
CA PHE A 65 -8.31 8.47 15.45
C PHE A 65 -8.47 7.01 15.91
N PRO A 66 -8.53 6.05 14.97
CA PRO A 66 -8.57 4.64 15.32
C PRO A 66 -7.35 4.27 16.18
N SER A 67 -7.53 3.41 17.18
CA SER A 67 -6.41 2.90 17.98
C SER A 67 -6.55 1.42 18.30
N LEU A 68 -5.43 0.78 18.59
CA LEU A 68 -5.36 -0.58 19.10
C LEU A 68 -4.74 -0.56 20.51
N ALA A 69 -5.37 -1.29 21.43
CA ALA A 69 -4.86 -1.46 22.79
C ALA A 69 -4.89 -2.94 23.18
N TRP A 70 -3.79 -3.44 23.72
CA TRP A 70 -3.68 -4.74 24.34
C TRP A 70 -3.71 -4.64 25.86
N ASP A 71 -4.71 -5.25 26.47
CA ASP A 71 -4.78 -5.47 27.91
C ASP A 71 -4.23 -6.87 28.24
N ASP A 72 -2.99 -6.95 28.68
CA ASP A 72 -2.32 -8.19 29.04
C ASP A 72 -3.00 -8.94 30.20
N LYS A 73 -3.56 -8.19 31.16
CA LYS A 73 -4.19 -8.77 32.34
C LYS A 73 -5.46 -9.52 31.97
N ASN A 74 -6.27 -8.94 31.08
CA ASN A 74 -7.54 -9.53 30.65
C ASN A 74 -7.43 -10.33 29.34
N ARG A 75 -6.28 -10.25 28.66
CA ARG A 75 -5.99 -10.84 27.34
C ARG A 75 -6.95 -10.35 26.26
N ILE A 76 -7.17 -9.04 26.23
CA ILE A 76 -8.11 -8.40 25.30
C ILE A 76 -7.33 -7.45 24.39
N LEU A 77 -7.46 -7.67 23.08
CA LEU A 77 -7.12 -6.69 22.07
C LEU A 77 -8.37 -5.87 21.76
N THR A 78 -8.29 -4.54 21.80
CA THR A 78 -9.42 -3.66 21.53
C THR A 78 -9.11 -2.77 20.35
N SER A 79 -9.96 -2.80 19.32
CA SER A 79 -10.04 -1.76 18.29
C SER A 79 -10.97 -0.66 18.76
N HIS A 80 -10.41 0.51 19.05
CA HIS A 80 -11.16 1.72 19.39
C HIS A 80 -11.44 2.51 18.11
N VAL A 81 -12.69 2.50 17.64
CA VAL A 81 -13.06 3.03 16.31
C VAL A 81 -14.47 3.60 16.28
N SER A 82 -14.76 4.54 15.39
CA SER A 82 -16.10 5.13 15.28
C SER A 82 -17.00 4.54 14.20
N ASP A 83 -16.42 3.87 13.19
CA ASP A 83 -17.13 3.33 12.03
C ASP A 83 -16.31 2.29 11.27
N GLU A 84 -16.95 1.55 10.35
CA GLU A 84 -16.34 0.45 9.59
C GLU A 84 -15.03 0.85 8.87
N ASN A 85 -14.89 2.10 8.41
CA ASN A 85 -13.67 2.55 7.76
C ASN A 85 -12.54 2.72 8.76
N GLN A 86 -12.83 3.29 9.93
CA GLN A 86 -11.86 3.36 11.03
C GLN A 86 -11.46 1.97 11.53
N PHE A 87 -12.38 1.00 11.55
CA PHE A 87 -12.05 -0.39 11.85
C PHE A 87 -11.02 -0.96 10.88
N LEU A 88 -11.24 -0.82 9.57
CA LEU A 88 -10.28 -1.26 8.57
C LEU A 88 -8.92 -0.56 8.71
N ALA A 89 -8.92 0.75 9.00
CA ALA A 89 -7.70 1.49 9.29
C ALA A 89 -6.99 0.96 10.56
N SER A 90 -7.74 0.54 11.59
CA SER A 90 -7.17 -0.03 12.81
C SER A 90 -6.43 -1.34 12.55
N LEU A 91 -6.85 -2.15 11.57
CA LEU A 91 -6.14 -3.37 11.19
C LEU A 91 -4.71 -3.08 10.72
N SER A 92 -4.50 -1.94 10.05
CA SER A 92 -3.16 -1.50 9.61
C SER A 92 -2.23 -1.14 10.78
N LEU A 93 -2.77 -0.94 11.99
CA LEU A 93 -1.99 -0.64 13.19
C LEU A 93 -1.41 -1.91 13.85
N LEU A 94 -1.78 -3.12 13.41
CA LEU A 94 -1.35 -4.37 14.02
C LEU A 94 0.17 -4.51 14.11
N HIS A 95 0.89 -4.23 13.03
CA HIS A 95 2.35 -4.27 13.05
C HIS A 95 2.96 -3.20 13.96
N SER A 96 2.30 -2.03 14.06
CA SER A 96 2.73 -0.98 14.99
C SER A 96 2.54 -1.44 16.44
N LEU A 97 1.41 -2.08 16.74
CA LEU A 97 1.13 -2.65 18.06
C LEU A 97 2.14 -3.75 18.42
N ALA A 98 2.44 -4.66 17.48
CA ALA A 98 3.43 -5.73 17.67
C ALA A 98 4.81 -5.20 18.11
N ASN A 99 5.16 -3.99 17.67
CA ASN A 99 6.42 -3.32 17.99
C ASN A 99 6.30 -2.26 19.10
N SER A 100 5.11 -2.05 19.68
CA SER A 100 4.88 -1.07 20.75
C SER A 100 5.25 -1.64 22.12
N ALA A 101 5.99 -0.86 22.91
CA ALA A 101 6.36 -1.23 24.28
C ALA A 101 5.20 -1.03 25.27
N ASP A 102 4.30 -0.08 24.99
CA ASP A 102 3.24 0.33 25.90
C ASP A 102 1.93 -0.43 25.67
N GLY A 103 1.90 -1.34 24.68
CA GLY A 103 0.71 -2.13 24.34
C GLY A 103 -0.44 -1.31 23.78
N VAL A 104 -0.22 -0.05 23.41
CA VAL A 104 -1.21 0.83 22.80
C VAL A 104 -0.58 1.55 21.61
N VAL A 105 -1.35 1.69 20.53
CA VAL A 105 -0.97 2.48 19.35
C VAL A 105 -2.17 3.24 18.82
N HIS A 106 -1.96 4.50 18.46
CA HIS A 106 -2.98 5.34 17.85
C HIS A 106 -2.63 5.58 16.39
N GLY A 107 -3.65 5.56 15.53
CA GLY A 107 -3.57 6.26 14.27
C GLY A 107 -3.26 7.73 14.55
N LYS A 108 -2.27 8.28 13.86
CA LYS A 108 -1.94 9.70 13.95
C LYS A 108 -1.88 10.24 12.53
N GLN A 109 -2.70 11.23 12.24
CA GLN A 109 -2.45 12.06 11.08
C GLN A 109 -1.25 12.97 11.41
N PRO A 110 -0.17 12.95 10.63
CA PRO A 110 0.96 13.83 10.87
C PRO A 110 0.52 15.30 10.67
N GLU A 111 0.89 16.17 11.62
CA GLU A 111 0.56 17.60 11.55
C GLU A 111 1.62 18.38 10.75
N THR A 112 2.84 17.84 10.70
CA THR A 112 4.00 18.41 10.01
C THR A 112 4.61 17.42 9.04
N VAL A 113 5.40 17.92 8.08
CA VAL A 113 6.13 17.07 7.13
C VAL A 113 7.15 16.20 7.89
N GLU A 114 7.76 16.74 8.94
CA GLU A 114 8.68 16.06 9.83
C GLU A 114 8.01 14.88 10.55
N ASP A 115 6.81 15.08 11.12
CA ASP A 115 6.03 13.99 11.71
C ASP A 115 5.74 12.88 10.69
N ALA A 116 5.45 13.25 9.45
CA ALA A 116 5.13 12.30 8.39
C ALA A 116 6.36 11.49 7.95
N ILE A 117 7.53 12.14 7.89
CA ILE A 117 8.82 11.49 7.62
C ILE A 117 9.12 10.45 8.70
N GLU A 118 9.03 10.85 9.97
CA GLU A 118 9.29 9.94 11.10
C GLU A 118 8.35 8.73 11.09
N LEU A 119 7.06 8.97 10.86
CA LEU A 119 6.06 7.92 10.74
C LEU A 119 6.39 6.95 9.61
N LEU A 120 6.68 7.46 8.40
CA LEU A 120 6.98 6.62 7.24
C LEU A 120 8.22 5.73 7.48
N ILE A 121 9.28 6.31 8.04
CA ILE A 121 10.52 5.58 8.34
C ILE A 121 10.24 4.46 9.35
N GLN A 122 9.47 4.75 10.40
CA GLN A 122 9.09 3.75 11.40
C GLN A 122 8.23 2.64 10.78
N GLN A 123 7.24 2.98 9.95
CA GLN A 123 6.42 1.98 9.28
C GLN A 123 7.26 1.07 8.40
N CYS A 124 8.10 1.62 7.50
CA CYS A 124 8.97 0.81 6.65
C CYS A 124 9.86 -0.13 7.48
N LYS A 125 10.47 0.38 8.55
CA LYS A 125 11.36 -0.41 9.41
C LYS A 125 10.63 -1.54 10.13
N ASN A 126 9.41 -1.30 10.60
CA ASN A 126 8.70 -2.23 11.48
C ASN A 126 7.84 -3.24 10.72
N THR A 127 7.40 -2.92 9.50
CA THR A 127 6.46 -3.77 8.74
C THR A 127 7.09 -4.46 7.56
N TYR A 128 8.17 -3.93 6.98
CA TYR A 128 8.75 -4.53 5.78
C TYR A 128 9.59 -5.79 6.11
N PRO A 129 9.17 -6.99 5.68
CA PRO A 129 9.74 -8.24 6.19
C PRO A 129 10.99 -8.70 5.42
N TYR A 130 11.37 -8.00 4.34
CA TYR A 130 12.33 -8.52 3.36
C TYR A 130 13.66 -7.78 3.27
N PHE A 131 14.02 -6.94 4.26
CA PHE A 131 15.31 -6.22 4.26
C PHE A 131 16.50 -7.17 4.07
N GLU A 132 16.58 -8.24 4.87
CA GLU A 132 17.68 -9.21 4.81
C GLU A 132 17.65 -10.03 3.50
N LEU A 133 16.47 -10.53 3.11
CA LEU A 133 16.29 -11.34 1.89
C LEU A 133 16.75 -10.58 0.64
N ARG A 134 16.46 -9.28 0.59
CA ARG A 134 16.81 -8.38 -0.52
C ARG A 134 18.17 -7.71 -0.33
N ARG A 135 18.88 -7.99 0.77
CA ARG A 135 20.19 -7.41 1.11
C ARG A 135 20.18 -5.88 1.08
N LEU A 136 19.10 -5.29 1.57
CA LEU A 136 18.94 -3.84 1.64
C LEU A 136 19.64 -3.29 2.88
N ASP A 137 20.52 -2.32 2.68
CA ASP A 137 21.11 -1.53 3.76
C ASP A 137 20.19 -0.34 4.05
N TRP A 138 19.23 -0.55 4.95
CA TRP A 138 18.23 0.46 5.28
C TRP A 138 18.86 1.72 5.87
N ASP A 139 19.89 1.59 6.70
CA ASP A 139 20.57 2.73 7.31
C ASP A 139 21.27 3.58 6.25
N SER A 140 21.92 2.95 5.25
CA SER A 140 22.51 3.68 4.12
C SER A 140 21.46 4.33 3.22
N ILE A 141 20.32 3.67 2.98
CA ILE A 141 19.21 4.24 2.20
C ILE A 141 18.66 5.49 2.91
N LEU A 142 18.41 5.38 4.22
CA LEU A 142 17.93 6.48 5.04
C LEU A 142 18.92 7.64 5.08
N ALA A 143 20.21 7.38 5.31
CA ALA A 143 21.23 8.43 5.36
C ALA A 143 21.24 9.28 4.06
N LYS A 144 21.07 8.64 2.90
CA LYS A 144 20.94 9.32 1.62
C LYS A 144 19.63 10.11 1.53
N ALA A 145 18.50 9.51 1.88
CA ALA A 145 17.19 10.17 1.80
C ALA A 145 17.07 11.39 2.73
N LEU A 146 17.63 11.29 3.94
CA LEU A 146 17.64 12.34 4.95
C LEU A 146 18.57 13.52 4.58
N SER A 147 19.46 13.37 3.59
CA SER A 147 20.29 14.48 3.09
C SER A 147 19.51 15.50 2.26
N ASN A 148 18.29 15.15 1.82
CA ASN A 148 17.42 15.99 1.00
C ASN A 148 15.97 15.89 1.49
N LEU A 149 15.70 16.44 2.68
CA LEU A 149 14.39 16.39 3.29
C LEU A 149 13.38 17.30 2.57
N PRO A 150 12.13 16.84 2.39
CA PRO A 150 11.06 17.68 1.87
C PRO A 150 10.69 18.76 2.89
N LEU A 151 10.37 19.96 2.40
CA LEU A 151 9.93 21.11 3.21
C LEU A 151 8.42 21.36 3.07
N THR A 152 7.80 20.77 2.04
CA THR A 152 6.37 20.92 1.74
C THR A 152 5.70 19.55 1.58
N TRP A 153 4.38 19.52 1.70
CA TRP A 153 3.59 18.30 1.49
C TRP A 153 3.67 17.77 0.05
N ASP A 154 3.83 18.66 -0.93
CA ASP A 154 4.00 18.25 -2.34
C ASP A 154 5.35 17.58 -2.56
N GLU A 155 6.42 18.14 -1.99
CA GLU A 155 7.74 17.52 -1.99
C GLU A 155 7.75 16.20 -1.22
N PHE A 156 7.04 16.12 -0.08
CA PHE A 156 6.90 14.90 0.71
C PHE A 156 6.22 13.79 -0.08
N GLY A 157 5.19 14.09 -0.87
CA GLY A 157 4.51 13.11 -1.72
C GLY A 157 5.47 12.41 -2.68
N VAL A 158 6.38 13.15 -3.32
CA VAL A 158 7.39 12.58 -4.22
C VAL A 158 8.49 11.87 -3.42
N TRP A 159 9.05 12.54 -2.42
CA TRP A 159 10.15 12.01 -1.60
C TRP A 159 9.79 10.68 -0.93
N SER A 160 8.57 10.56 -0.41
CA SER A 160 8.08 9.34 0.25
C SER A 160 7.98 8.16 -0.71
N GLN A 161 7.49 8.38 -1.94
CA GLN A 161 7.46 7.35 -2.97
C GLN A 161 8.87 6.95 -3.41
N GLU A 162 9.78 7.90 -3.58
CA GLU A 162 11.18 7.60 -3.91
C GLU A 162 11.87 6.77 -2.84
N LEU A 163 11.63 7.08 -1.56
CA LEU A 163 12.15 6.33 -0.42
C LEU A 163 11.62 4.90 -0.44
N VAL A 164 10.30 4.72 -0.56
CA VAL A 164 9.67 3.39 -0.60
C VAL A 164 10.09 2.60 -1.85
N ALA A 165 10.33 3.29 -2.97
CA ALA A 165 10.84 2.65 -4.19
C ALA A 165 12.20 1.96 -3.99
N GLN A 166 13.03 2.45 -3.06
CA GLN A 166 14.32 1.81 -2.74
C GLN A 166 14.15 0.41 -2.13
N LEU A 167 12.96 0.04 -1.65
CA LEU A 167 12.67 -1.33 -1.19
C LEU A 167 12.59 -2.33 -2.36
N GLY A 168 12.44 -1.83 -3.60
CA GLY A 168 12.40 -2.66 -4.81
C GLY A 168 11.22 -3.65 -4.82
N ASP A 169 10.13 -3.31 -4.15
CA ASP A 169 8.98 -4.19 -3.97
C ASP A 169 7.71 -3.57 -4.54
N ALA A 170 7.09 -4.27 -5.50
CA ALA A 170 5.91 -3.78 -6.22
C ALA A 170 4.64 -3.75 -5.36
N HIS A 171 4.66 -4.43 -4.21
CA HIS A 171 3.53 -4.48 -3.29
C HIS A 171 3.68 -3.53 -2.10
N THR A 172 4.83 -2.86 -1.97
CA THR A 172 5.05 -1.82 -0.98
C THR A 172 5.04 -0.47 -1.68
N ALA A 173 4.03 0.36 -1.39
CA ALA A 173 3.85 1.64 -2.06
C ALA A 173 3.28 2.70 -1.10
N VAL A 174 3.57 3.97 -1.38
CA VAL A 174 2.84 5.10 -0.82
C VAL A 174 1.68 5.40 -1.76
N ILE A 175 0.46 5.37 -1.23
CA ILE A 175 -0.76 5.65 -2.01
C ILE A 175 -1.00 7.17 -1.96
N ASP A 176 -0.63 7.87 -3.04
CA ASP A 176 -1.01 9.27 -3.26
C ASP A 176 -2.25 9.30 -4.16
N SER A 177 -3.38 9.76 -3.64
CA SER A 177 -4.65 9.83 -4.39
C SER A 177 -4.59 10.69 -5.65
N ARG A 178 -3.56 11.53 -5.81
CA ARG A 178 -3.32 12.34 -7.03
C ARG A 178 -2.64 11.56 -8.15
N LEU A 179 -1.92 10.49 -7.80
CA LEU A 179 -1.16 9.65 -8.73
C LEU A 179 -1.78 8.26 -8.89
N CYS A 180 -2.51 7.80 -7.86
CA CYS A 180 -3.30 6.59 -7.92
C CYS A 180 -4.53 6.84 -8.80
N GLY A 181 -4.63 6.04 -9.85
CA GLY A 181 -5.64 6.21 -10.88
C GLY A 181 -6.09 4.88 -11.47
N TYR A 182 -7.09 4.96 -12.33
CA TYR A 182 -7.49 3.81 -13.12
C TYR A 182 -6.33 3.37 -14.01
N ASN A 183 -5.99 2.09 -13.96
CA ASN A 183 -5.02 1.52 -14.89
C ASN A 183 -5.77 1.09 -16.15
N PRO A 184 -5.45 1.67 -17.32
CA PRO A 184 -6.10 1.27 -18.55
C PRO A 184 -5.79 -0.20 -18.85
N PRO A 185 -6.60 -0.88 -19.68
CA PRO A 185 -6.51 -2.33 -19.86
C PRO A 185 -5.31 -2.74 -20.75
N TYR A 186 -4.34 -1.84 -20.95
CA TYR A 186 -3.16 -2.04 -21.77
C TYR A 186 -1.99 -2.59 -20.94
N THR A 187 -1.19 -3.45 -21.57
CA THR A 187 0.09 -3.89 -20.99
C THR A 187 1.22 -3.36 -21.84
N GLY A 188 2.29 -2.89 -21.20
CA GLY A 188 3.49 -2.44 -21.89
C GLY A 188 4.73 -2.47 -21.01
N GLU A 189 5.87 -2.18 -21.62
CA GLU A 189 7.15 -2.05 -20.94
C GLU A 189 7.75 -0.66 -21.18
N LEU A 190 8.22 -0.02 -20.12
CA LEU A 190 9.01 1.21 -20.25
C LEU A 190 10.43 0.85 -20.70
N ARG A 191 10.85 1.40 -21.83
CA ARG A 191 12.19 1.24 -22.41
C ARG A 191 12.60 2.58 -23.01
N ASP A 192 13.77 3.09 -22.63
CA ASP A 192 14.36 4.31 -23.22
C ASP A 192 13.39 5.51 -23.24
N GLY A 193 12.60 5.68 -22.16
CA GLY A 193 11.65 6.79 -22.01
C GLY A 193 10.30 6.64 -22.73
N ILE A 194 10.05 5.50 -23.39
CA ILE A 194 8.79 5.21 -24.08
C ILE A 194 8.18 3.90 -23.57
N ILE A 195 6.85 3.78 -23.64
CA ILE A 195 6.16 2.54 -23.30
C ILE A 195 5.85 1.78 -24.57
N VAL A 196 6.48 0.63 -24.76
CA VAL A 196 6.15 -0.28 -25.86
C VAL A 196 5.00 -1.18 -25.42
N LEU A 197 3.87 -1.09 -26.12
CA LEU A 197 2.69 -1.89 -25.84
C LEU A 197 2.95 -3.37 -26.15
N THR A 198 2.87 -4.21 -25.14
CA THR A 198 2.98 -5.68 -25.28
C THR A 198 1.63 -6.34 -25.48
N GLU A 199 0.56 -5.68 -25.02
CA GLU A 199 -0.82 -6.14 -25.22
C GLU A 199 -1.76 -4.96 -25.36
N VAL A 200 -2.63 -5.03 -26.38
CA VAL A 200 -3.71 -4.07 -26.61
C VAL A 200 -5.01 -4.86 -26.75
N PRO A 201 -5.92 -4.82 -25.76
CA PRO A 201 -7.11 -5.65 -25.79
C PRO A 201 -7.99 -5.38 -27.02
N PRO A 202 -8.59 -6.43 -27.60
CA PRO A 202 -9.63 -6.28 -28.61
C PRO A 202 -10.75 -5.39 -28.07
N HIS A 203 -11.24 -4.45 -28.90
CA HIS A 203 -12.31 -3.50 -28.56
C HIS A 203 -11.94 -2.37 -27.59
N SER A 204 -10.67 -2.22 -27.22
CA SER A 204 -10.20 -1.05 -26.46
C SER A 204 -10.24 0.24 -27.29
N ALA A 205 -10.23 1.39 -26.61
CA ALA A 205 -10.18 2.70 -27.26
C ALA A 205 -8.95 2.87 -28.17
N ALA A 206 -7.80 2.31 -27.75
CA ALA A 206 -6.58 2.28 -28.55
C ALA A 206 -6.77 1.52 -29.88
N VAL A 207 -7.41 0.35 -29.88
CA VAL A 207 -7.69 -0.42 -31.12
C VAL A 207 -8.62 0.35 -32.05
N LEU A 208 -9.64 1.02 -31.51
CA LEU A 208 -10.53 1.87 -32.30
C LEU A 208 -9.79 3.04 -32.96
N ALA A 209 -8.71 3.53 -32.33
CA ALA A 209 -7.80 4.53 -32.89
C ALA A 209 -6.72 3.94 -33.82
N GLY A 210 -6.72 2.62 -34.07
CA GLY A 210 -5.79 1.93 -34.96
C GLY A 210 -4.48 1.49 -34.32
N VAL A 211 -4.32 1.66 -33.00
CA VAL A 211 -3.12 1.24 -32.26
C VAL A 211 -3.06 -0.29 -32.17
N GLN A 212 -1.85 -0.82 -32.27
CA GLN A 212 -1.60 -2.26 -32.20
C GLN A 212 -0.49 -2.57 -31.19
N GLN A 213 -0.35 -3.85 -30.85
CA GLN A 213 0.81 -4.35 -30.14
C GLN A 213 2.11 -3.92 -30.85
N GLY A 214 3.11 -3.52 -30.08
CA GLY A 214 4.41 -3.03 -30.56
C GLY A 214 4.47 -1.53 -30.84
N TRP A 215 3.33 -0.81 -30.76
CA TRP A 215 3.34 0.65 -30.81
C TRP A 215 3.90 1.24 -29.52
N ALA A 216 4.49 2.42 -29.62
CA ALA A 216 5.12 3.12 -28.52
C ALA A 216 4.26 4.30 -28.06
N ILE A 217 3.99 4.39 -26.76
CA ILE A 217 3.38 5.55 -26.11
C ILE A 217 4.49 6.46 -25.59
N GLU A 218 4.37 7.75 -25.88
CA GLU A 218 5.24 8.77 -25.29
C GLU A 218 4.92 8.97 -23.81
N VAL A 219 5.95 8.94 -22.96
CA VAL A 219 5.80 9.16 -21.52
C VAL A 219 6.34 10.52 -21.16
N GLU A 220 5.48 11.37 -20.62
CA GLU A 220 5.92 12.61 -20.00
C GLU A 220 6.75 12.29 -18.75
N ASN A 221 7.99 12.81 -18.73
CA ASN A 221 8.93 12.67 -17.63
C ASN A 221 9.11 11.20 -17.20
N ALA A 222 9.57 10.34 -18.11
CA ALA A 222 9.83 8.93 -17.81
C ALA A 222 10.76 8.73 -16.59
N GLU A 223 11.76 9.60 -16.44
CA GLU A 223 12.69 9.58 -15.29
C GLU A 223 11.95 9.72 -13.96
N PHE A 224 10.88 10.52 -13.88
CA PHE A 224 10.07 10.62 -12.67
C PHE A 224 9.48 9.27 -12.27
N TRP A 225 8.84 8.56 -13.21
CA TRP A 225 8.22 7.25 -12.98
C TRP A 225 9.23 6.19 -12.58
N GLU A 226 10.41 6.22 -13.20
CA GLU A 226 11.51 5.32 -12.87
C GLU A 226 12.00 5.53 -11.43
N ARG A 227 12.10 6.78 -10.97
CA ARG A 227 12.55 7.09 -9.59
C ARG A 227 11.58 6.64 -8.51
N ILE A 228 10.27 6.73 -8.77
CA ILE A 228 9.22 6.46 -7.76
C ILE A 228 8.69 5.02 -7.80
N THR A 229 9.10 4.21 -8.78
CA THR A 229 8.61 2.83 -8.91
C THR A 229 9.49 1.87 -8.11
N GLY A 230 8.96 1.35 -7.01
CA GLY A 230 9.51 0.19 -6.32
C GLY A 230 9.08 -1.10 -6.99
N ALA A 231 9.99 -1.86 -7.59
CA ALA A 231 9.68 -3.17 -8.15
C ALA A 231 10.94 -4.01 -8.30
N SER A 232 10.77 -5.34 -8.35
CA SER A 232 11.86 -6.27 -8.61
C SER A 232 12.41 -6.05 -10.03
N PRO A 233 13.71 -6.31 -10.31
CA PRO A 233 14.30 -6.07 -11.63
C PRO A 233 13.53 -6.75 -12.79
N GLN A 234 12.90 -7.89 -12.54
CA GLN A 234 12.13 -8.65 -13.53
C GLN A 234 10.79 -7.99 -13.87
N GLN A 235 10.20 -7.26 -12.93
CA GLN A 235 8.89 -6.62 -13.10
C GLN A 235 8.99 -5.11 -13.34
N TYR A 236 10.16 -4.52 -13.05
CA TYR A 236 10.37 -3.07 -13.00
C TYR A 236 9.83 -2.33 -14.22
N ARG A 237 10.16 -2.80 -15.44
CA ARG A 237 9.69 -2.15 -16.67
C ARG A 237 8.18 -2.18 -16.86
N PHE A 238 7.53 -3.27 -16.43
CA PHE A 238 6.08 -3.44 -16.53
C PHE A 238 5.35 -2.60 -15.49
N ILE A 239 5.83 -2.60 -14.23
CA ILE A 239 5.22 -1.81 -13.16
C ILE A 239 5.42 -0.32 -13.42
N THR A 240 6.60 0.11 -13.88
CA THR A 240 6.85 1.51 -14.22
C THR A 240 5.97 1.96 -15.38
N ALA A 241 5.82 1.14 -16.43
CA ALA A 241 4.89 1.43 -17.52
C ALA A 241 3.44 1.52 -17.04
N ARG A 242 3.01 0.58 -16.18
CA ARG A 242 1.68 0.57 -15.59
C ARG A 242 1.41 1.87 -14.82
N ASN A 243 2.31 2.26 -13.92
CA ASN A 243 2.21 3.50 -13.16
C ASN A 243 2.17 4.72 -14.08
N ALA A 244 3.05 4.78 -15.07
CA ALA A 244 3.11 5.88 -16.05
C ALA A 244 1.89 5.97 -16.96
N MET A 245 1.16 4.86 -17.17
CA MET A 245 -0.11 4.81 -17.91
C MET A 245 -1.33 5.05 -17.02
N ALA A 246 -1.19 5.15 -15.71
CA ALA A 246 -2.32 5.39 -14.82
C ALA A 246 -3.06 6.68 -15.21
N ILE A 247 -4.38 6.66 -15.02
CA ILE A 247 -5.29 7.77 -15.29
C ILE A 247 -5.70 8.38 -13.95
N PRO A 248 -5.06 9.49 -13.53
CA PRO A 248 -5.26 10.07 -12.20
C PRO A 248 -6.63 10.77 -12.03
N GLN A 249 -7.38 11.00 -13.12
CA GLN A 249 -8.69 11.67 -13.12
C GLN A 249 -9.74 10.80 -13.84
N SER A 250 -10.77 11.43 -14.40
CA SER A 250 -11.82 10.76 -15.18
C SER A 250 -11.35 10.26 -16.54
N SER A 251 -10.32 10.88 -17.12
CA SER A 251 -9.82 10.52 -18.44
C SER A 251 -8.42 11.06 -18.72
N ARG A 252 -7.74 10.48 -19.70
CA ARG A 252 -6.42 10.90 -20.19
C ARG A 252 -6.33 10.68 -21.70
N VAL A 253 -5.68 11.62 -22.39
CA VAL A 253 -5.34 11.44 -23.81
C VAL A 253 -3.99 10.74 -23.90
N PHE A 254 -3.94 9.68 -24.69
CA PHE A 254 -2.70 8.99 -25.04
C PHE A 254 -2.30 9.31 -26.47
N HIS A 255 -1.00 9.35 -26.70
CA HIS A 255 -0.40 9.49 -28.01
C HIS A 255 0.51 8.29 -28.24
N ALA A 256 0.38 7.63 -29.39
CA ALA A 256 1.22 6.51 -29.76
C ALA A 256 1.75 6.64 -31.18
N VAL A 257 2.94 6.08 -31.38
CA VAL A 257 3.64 6.04 -32.67
C VAL A 257 3.89 4.57 -33.03
N SER A 258 3.74 4.23 -34.31
CA SER A 258 4.06 2.89 -34.80
C SER A 258 5.56 2.59 -34.66
N SER A 259 5.91 1.30 -34.64
CA SER A 259 7.31 0.86 -34.47
C SER A 259 8.27 1.32 -35.58
N ASP A 260 7.75 1.60 -36.77
CA ASP A 260 8.49 2.18 -37.90
C ASP A 260 8.41 3.72 -37.96
N SER A 261 7.77 4.35 -36.98
CA SER A 261 7.55 5.79 -36.89
C SER A 261 6.78 6.42 -38.05
N THR A 262 6.05 5.64 -38.85
CA THR A 262 5.30 6.16 -40.01
C THR A 262 3.86 6.55 -39.67
N GLN A 263 3.30 5.99 -38.60
CA GLN A 263 1.93 6.23 -38.18
C GLN A 263 1.89 6.78 -36.76
N GLN A 264 0.90 7.64 -36.52
CA GLN A 264 0.61 8.20 -35.21
C GLN A 264 -0.88 8.08 -34.94
N ALA A 265 -1.23 7.82 -33.69
CA ALA A 265 -2.60 7.74 -33.24
C ALA A 265 -2.73 8.45 -31.89
N SER A 266 -3.94 8.90 -31.59
CA SER A 266 -4.27 9.49 -30.31
C SER A 266 -5.69 9.12 -29.93
N TRP A 267 -5.91 8.82 -28.66
CA TRP A 267 -7.23 8.43 -28.17
C TRP A 267 -7.44 8.95 -26.75
N LEU A 268 -8.70 9.19 -26.42
CA LEU A 268 -9.13 9.46 -25.06
C LEU A 268 -9.43 8.14 -24.39
N GLU A 269 -8.83 7.92 -23.23
CA GLU A 269 -9.16 6.80 -22.34
C GLU A 269 -9.89 7.32 -21.12
N GLU A 270 -10.94 6.62 -20.70
CA GLU A 270 -11.78 7.00 -19.56
C GLU A 270 -11.55 6.03 -18.41
N ALA A 271 -11.50 6.55 -17.18
CA ALA A 271 -11.53 5.73 -15.98
C ALA A 271 -12.90 5.04 -15.88
N ARG A 272 -12.93 3.71 -15.89
CA ARG A 272 -14.15 2.89 -15.86
C ARG A 272 -14.12 1.85 -14.76
#